data_AF-A0A2N0RPC7-F1
#
_entry.id   AF-A0A2N0RPC7-F1
#
_cell.length_a   1.000
_cell.length_b   1.000
_cell.length_c   1.000
_cell.angle_alpha   90.00
_cell.angle_beta   90.00
_cell.angle_gamma   90.00
#
_symmetry.space_group_name_H-M   'P 1'
#
loop_
_entity.id
_entity.type
_entity.pdbx_description
1 polymer ?
#
loop_
_entity_poly.entity_id
_entity_poly.type
_entity_poly.pdbx_seq_one_letter_code
_entity_poly.pdbx_strand_id
1 'polypeptide(L)'
;MLQHMEDAATDDLDEEFVDEVENAVKLIYSQLPLKYIGSSTMKGTAFVKFINDLVERMNKSENSAFLSIPSEYESIIQFVAQEAIKDAVVLYQEQMDRVLNEEGKLPILWDEFTEIHNNCISEANKIFFEKIIGSPTQMENFKEQLSEKISKFKEEFTKINSDELTAYNENIAKDYWERFVKIGLTQENLFESNDEFQEALRAFELAYEKSFMKSPEAAKVIASYMQNQYPTAIEYMTQLGRMNAELAKAMKAKEEAETLRLEALAREEEFRREMEAQKYERAENERNFKEKMAELQANIEQQNKSHEEMKERLIKEREIATEKYNQKFEQLHNEMLEQQKLSEEEKIRLLEQQEFKFEQIQREAEERNRELRAQLLEEKEKAIESQNEFYKSQLAEQIAANERQHSAMVELMQKDKKGGCLIS
;
A
#
# COMPACT_ATOMS: atom_id res chain seq x y z
N MET A 1 0.42 -35.74 -13.09
CA MET A 1 1.33 -34.95 -12.24
C MET A 1 0.82 -33.53 -12.05
N LEU A 2 0.60 -32.74 -13.12
CA LEU A 2 0.07 -31.35 -13.02
C LEU A 2 -1.24 -31.19 -12.20
N GLN A 3 -2.09 -32.22 -12.12
CA GLN A 3 -3.35 -32.18 -11.35
C GLN A 3 -3.19 -32.38 -9.83
N HIS A 4 -2.01 -32.74 -9.34
CA HIS A 4 -1.70 -32.96 -7.92
C HIS A 4 -0.36 -32.31 -7.55
N MET A 5 -0.08 -31.15 -8.14
CA MET A 5 1.22 -30.49 -7.99
C MET A 5 1.41 -29.95 -6.56
N GLU A 6 0.33 -29.66 -5.84
CA GLU A 6 0.37 -29.29 -4.42
C GLU A 6 0.84 -30.40 -3.49
N ASP A 7 0.68 -31.67 -3.89
CA ASP A 7 1.04 -32.85 -3.09
C ASP A 7 2.42 -33.42 -3.47
N ALA A 8 3.03 -32.90 -4.54
CA ALA A 8 4.34 -33.34 -5.00
C ALA A 8 5.44 -32.85 -4.06
N ALA A 9 6.41 -33.71 -3.75
CA ALA A 9 7.62 -33.28 -3.05
C ALA A 9 8.46 -32.38 -3.97
N THR A 10 9.22 -31.45 -3.42
CA THR A 10 10.10 -30.55 -4.20
C THR A 10 11.10 -31.33 -5.06
N ASP A 11 11.60 -32.46 -4.55
CA ASP A 11 12.53 -33.35 -5.27
C ASP A 11 11.89 -34.05 -6.48
N ASP A 12 10.56 -34.09 -6.55
CA ASP A 12 9.79 -34.66 -7.66
C ASP A 12 9.44 -33.60 -8.74
N LEU A 13 9.79 -32.32 -8.51
CA LEU A 13 9.58 -31.22 -9.44
C LEU A 13 10.83 -31.01 -10.32
N ASP A 14 10.62 -30.36 -11.46
CA ASP A 14 11.73 -29.98 -12.35
C ASP A 14 12.66 -28.97 -11.65
N GLU A 15 13.97 -29.23 -11.70
CA GLU A 15 14.98 -28.43 -11.01
C GLU A 15 14.98 -26.97 -11.49
N GLU A 16 14.77 -26.73 -12.79
CA GLU A 16 14.68 -25.38 -13.36
C GLU A 16 13.44 -24.64 -12.83
N PHE A 17 12.32 -25.34 -12.68
CA PHE A 17 11.10 -24.77 -12.08
C PHE A 17 11.30 -24.40 -10.61
N VAL A 18 11.93 -25.28 -9.82
CA VAL A 18 12.21 -25.02 -8.40
C VAL A 18 13.12 -23.80 -8.25
N ASP A 19 14.20 -23.74 -9.04
CA ASP A 19 15.11 -22.59 -9.06
C ASP A 19 14.40 -21.30 -9.46
N GLU A 20 13.54 -21.32 -10.48
CA GLU A 20 12.75 -20.15 -10.88
C GLU A 20 11.81 -19.68 -9.76
N VAL A 21 11.09 -20.59 -9.10
CA VAL A 21 10.18 -20.25 -8.00
C VAL A 21 10.95 -19.72 -6.80
N GLU A 22 12.06 -20.35 -6.40
CA GLU A 22 12.90 -19.84 -5.32
C GLU A 22 13.41 -18.42 -5.60
N ASN A 23 13.90 -18.20 -6.82
CA ASN A 23 14.39 -16.90 -7.24
C ASN A 23 13.26 -15.86 -7.25
N ALA A 24 12.07 -16.22 -7.74
CA ALA A 24 10.90 -15.34 -7.72
C ALA A 24 10.48 -14.99 -6.29
N VAL A 25 10.44 -15.96 -5.38
CA VAL A 25 10.09 -15.74 -3.97
C VAL A 25 11.13 -14.84 -3.28
N LYS A 26 12.43 -15.11 -3.47
CA LYS A 26 13.51 -14.26 -2.93
C LYS A 26 13.42 -12.83 -3.48
N LEU A 27 13.07 -12.67 -4.76
CA LEU A 27 12.88 -11.37 -5.39
C LEU A 27 11.69 -10.61 -4.77
N ILE A 28 10.55 -11.28 -4.54
CA ILE A 28 9.38 -10.67 -3.91
C ILE A 28 9.68 -10.24 -2.48
N TYR A 29 10.26 -11.12 -1.65
CA TYR A 29 10.53 -10.80 -0.24
C TYR A 29 11.62 -9.74 -0.05
N SER A 30 12.63 -9.70 -0.92
CA SER A 30 13.68 -8.68 -0.86
C SER A 30 13.20 -7.27 -1.24
N GLN A 31 12.01 -7.16 -1.85
CA GLN A 31 11.54 -5.91 -2.45
C GLN A 31 10.13 -5.52 -2.01
N LEU A 32 9.54 -6.22 -1.04
CA LEU A 32 8.15 -5.99 -0.62
C LEU A 32 8.01 -4.57 -0.04
N PRO A 33 7.37 -3.63 -0.77
CA PRO A 33 7.24 -2.28 -0.27
C PRO A 33 6.20 -2.26 0.86
N LEU A 34 6.43 -1.40 1.85
CA LEU A 34 5.38 -1.10 2.83
C LEU A 34 4.17 -0.49 2.11
N LYS A 35 2.97 -0.78 2.63
CA LYS A 35 1.75 -0.13 2.17
C LYS A 35 1.56 1.18 2.92
N TYR A 36 1.17 2.25 2.21
CA TYR A 36 0.99 3.57 2.80
C TYR A 36 -0.44 4.11 2.60
N ILE A 37 -0.90 4.93 3.55
CA ILE A 37 -2.02 5.86 3.43
C ILE A 37 -1.43 7.27 3.49
N GLY A 38 -1.31 7.93 2.33
CA GLY A 38 -0.52 9.15 2.22
C GLY A 38 0.95 8.90 2.60
N SER A 39 1.47 9.67 3.57
CA SER A 39 2.82 9.51 4.11
C SER A 39 2.90 8.58 5.33
N SER A 40 1.77 8.02 5.77
CA SER A 40 1.72 7.13 6.94
C SER A 40 1.76 5.66 6.52
N THR A 41 2.53 4.83 7.22
CA THR A 41 2.53 3.39 7.00
C THR A 41 1.18 2.78 7.43
N MET A 42 0.59 1.98 6.55
CA MET A 42 -0.68 1.31 6.79
C MET A 42 -0.46 0.12 7.73
N LYS A 43 -0.98 0.21 8.96
CA LYS A 43 -1.00 -0.89 9.93
C LYS A 43 -2.19 -1.82 9.70
N GLY A 44 -2.18 -3.01 10.30
CA GLY A 44 -3.21 -4.04 10.10
C GLY A 44 -4.64 -3.56 10.40
N THR A 45 -4.85 -2.76 11.45
CA THR A 45 -6.16 -2.19 11.79
C THR A 45 -6.69 -1.24 10.70
N ALA A 46 -5.82 -0.39 10.15
CA ALA A 46 -6.14 0.50 9.04
C ALA A 46 -6.45 -0.29 7.76
N PHE A 47 -5.70 -1.36 7.49
CA PHE A 47 -5.95 -2.25 6.35
C PHE A 47 -7.30 -2.97 6.44
N VAL A 48 -7.65 -3.52 7.61
CA VAL A 48 -8.94 -4.17 7.83
C VAL A 48 -10.10 -3.19 7.59
N LYS A 49 -9.99 -1.96 8.12
CA LYS A 49 -10.97 -0.90 7.86
C LYS A 49 -11.09 -0.57 6.38
N PHE A 50 -9.96 -0.43 5.67
CA PHE A 50 -9.93 -0.18 4.23
C PHE A 50 -10.66 -1.27 3.44
N ILE A 51 -10.37 -2.55 3.70
CA ILE A 51 -11.02 -3.66 3.00
C ILE A 51 -12.53 -3.70 3.29
N ASN A 52 -12.93 -3.49 4.56
CA ASN A 52 -14.35 -3.43 4.92
C ASN A 52 -15.07 -2.32 4.16
N ASP A 53 -14.48 -1.12 4.08
CA ASP A 53 -15.07 0.02 3.38
C ASP A 53 -15.21 -0.22 1.88
N LEU A 54 -14.20 -0.85 1.26
CA LEU A 54 -14.24 -1.24 -0.14
C LEU A 54 -15.36 -2.25 -0.41
N VAL A 55 -15.41 -3.33 0.37
CA VAL A 55 -16.42 -4.40 0.22
C VAL A 55 -17.83 -3.85 0.44
N GLU A 56 -18.03 -3.01 1.46
CA GLU A 56 -19.33 -2.40 1.74
C GLU A 56 -19.80 -1.53 0.56
N ARG A 57 -18.90 -0.74 -0.05
CA ARG A 57 -19.23 0.09 -1.22
C ARG A 57 -19.54 -0.75 -2.45
N MET A 58 -18.73 -1.77 -2.72
CA MET A 58 -18.98 -2.68 -3.86
C MET A 58 -20.35 -3.34 -3.79
N ASN A 59 -20.84 -3.60 -2.56
CA ASN A 59 -22.15 -4.20 -2.32
C ASN A 59 -23.33 -3.20 -2.33
N LYS A 60 -23.09 -1.89 -2.43
CA LYS A 60 -24.15 -0.87 -2.54
C LYS A 60 -24.50 -0.61 -4.01
N SER A 61 -25.72 -0.97 -4.41
CA SER A 61 -26.21 -0.92 -5.80
C SER A 61 -26.16 0.46 -6.45
N GLU A 62 -26.20 1.54 -5.67
CA GLU A 62 -26.21 2.93 -6.15
C GLU A 62 -24.80 3.48 -6.48
N ASN A 63 -23.72 2.87 -5.96
CA ASN A 63 -22.35 3.40 -6.06
C ASN A 63 -21.33 2.43 -6.71
N SER A 64 -21.79 1.32 -7.31
CA SER A 64 -20.92 0.31 -7.93
C SER A 64 -19.96 0.87 -9.00
N ALA A 65 -20.26 2.04 -9.58
CA ALA A 65 -19.45 2.70 -10.60
C ALA A 65 -18.35 3.64 -10.06
N PHE A 66 -18.30 3.95 -8.76
CA PHE A 66 -17.40 4.99 -8.22
C PHE A 66 -16.71 4.57 -6.90
N LEU A 67 -15.82 3.58 -6.96
CA LEU A 67 -14.78 3.42 -5.93
C LEU A 67 -13.83 4.61 -6.03
N SER A 68 -13.85 5.50 -5.03
CA SER A 68 -13.07 6.74 -5.04
C SER A 68 -12.10 6.78 -3.87
N ILE A 69 -10.96 6.08 -4.05
CA ILE A 69 -9.86 5.86 -3.08
C ILE A 69 -9.60 7.03 -2.09
N PRO A 70 -9.64 8.32 -2.49
CA PRO A 70 -9.44 9.44 -1.55
C PRO A 70 -10.46 9.51 -0.41
N SER A 71 -11.72 9.15 -0.66
CA SER A 71 -12.79 9.18 0.36
C SER A 71 -12.68 8.02 1.36
N GLU A 72 -12.15 6.87 0.93
CA GLU A 72 -11.83 5.73 1.80
C GLU A 72 -10.70 6.11 2.76
N TYR A 73 -9.68 6.83 2.28
CA TYR A 73 -8.56 7.26 3.12
C TYR A 73 -8.97 8.22 4.23
N GLU A 74 -9.89 9.15 3.98
CA GLU A 74 -10.41 10.02 5.05
C GLU A 74 -11.17 9.23 6.12
N SER A 75 -12.00 8.25 5.70
CA SER A 75 -12.71 7.39 6.64
C SER A 75 -11.76 6.56 7.51
N ILE A 76 -10.67 6.06 6.93
CA ILE A 76 -9.66 5.28 7.67
C ILE A 76 -8.88 6.18 8.62
N ILE A 77 -8.48 7.38 8.18
CA ILE A 77 -7.78 8.36 9.04
C ILE A 77 -8.65 8.65 10.27
N GLN A 78 -9.93 8.97 10.06
CA GLN A 78 -10.86 9.22 11.15
C GLN A 78 -11.00 8.01 12.08
N PHE A 79 -11.16 6.80 11.52
CA PHE A 79 -11.30 5.58 12.31
C PHE A 79 -10.06 5.30 13.16
N VAL A 80 -8.87 5.33 12.56
CA VAL A 80 -7.60 5.09 13.26
C VAL A 80 -7.36 6.15 14.32
N ALA A 81 -7.69 7.41 14.04
CA ALA A 81 -7.58 8.49 15.01
C ALA A 81 -8.48 8.27 16.22
N GLN A 82 -9.74 7.89 16.03
CA GLN A 82 -10.66 7.65 17.14
C GLN A 82 -10.24 6.44 17.99
N GLU A 83 -9.76 5.36 17.37
CA GLU A 83 -9.21 4.22 18.12
C GLU A 83 -7.93 4.61 18.89
N ALA A 84 -7.04 5.40 18.27
CA ALA A 84 -5.83 5.90 18.95
C ALA A 84 -6.17 6.79 20.15
N ILE A 85 -7.17 7.69 20.01
CA ILE A 85 -7.67 8.52 21.10
C ILE A 85 -8.27 7.65 22.21
N LYS A 86 -9.11 6.68 21.85
CA LYS A 86 -9.76 5.79 22.81
C LYS A 86 -8.73 5.01 23.62
N ASP A 87 -7.76 4.39 22.95
CA ASP A 87 -6.71 3.60 23.61
C ASP A 87 -5.84 4.48 24.54
N ALA A 88 -5.49 5.69 24.10
CA ALA A 88 -4.71 6.63 24.89
C ALA A 88 -5.47 7.12 26.15
N VAL A 89 -6.77 7.41 26.01
CA VAL A 89 -7.63 7.82 27.13
C VAL A 89 -7.80 6.68 28.13
N VAL A 90 -8.06 5.46 27.65
CA VAL A 90 -8.19 4.28 28.52
C VAL A 90 -6.89 4.05 29.29
N LEU A 91 -5.74 4.11 28.61
CA LEU A 91 -4.45 3.94 29.28
C LEU A 91 -4.23 5.00 30.37
N TYR A 92 -4.48 6.28 30.06
CA TYR A 92 -4.35 7.37 31.03
C TYR A 92 -5.22 7.10 32.26
N GLN A 93 -6.50 6.76 32.04
CA GLN A 93 -7.44 6.50 33.11
C GLN A 93 -7.01 5.30 33.96
N GLU A 94 -6.67 4.16 33.34
CA GLU A 94 -6.24 2.96 34.06
C GLU A 94 -4.98 3.20 34.90
N GLN A 95 -4.02 3.97 34.39
CA GLN A 95 -2.81 4.31 35.15
C GLN A 95 -3.12 5.22 36.33
N MET A 96 -3.93 6.26 36.13
CA MET A 96 -4.37 7.15 37.21
C MET A 96 -5.16 6.38 38.27
N ASP A 97 -6.15 5.60 37.86
CA ASP A 97 -6.96 4.77 38.76
C ASP A 97 -6.08 3.79 39.55
N ARG A 98 -5.09 3.17 38.90
CA ARG A 98 -4.17 2.27 39.59
C ARG A 98 -3.42 2.97 40.71
N VAL A 99 -2.88 4.15 40.45
CA VAL A 99 -2.12 4.91 41.44
C VAL A 99 -3.04 5.40 42.57
N LEU A 100 -4.22 5.90 42.25
CA LEU A 100 -5.13 6.48 43.25
C LEU A 100 -5.84 5.43 44.11
N ASN A 101 -6.02 4.22 43.59
CA ASN A 101 -6.60 3.10 44.34
C ASN A 101 -5.58 2.33 45.19
N GLU A 102 -4.30 2.72 45.18
CA GLU A 102 -3.32 2.17 46.12
C GLU A 102 -3.67 2.57 47.56
N GLU A 103 -3.75 1.59 48.45
CA GLU A 103 -4.17 1.80 49.84
C GLU A 103 -3.22 2.78 50.55
N GLY A 104 -3.79 3.84 51.13
CA GLY A 104 -3.04 4.88 51.83
C GLY A 104 -2.30 5.86 50.93
N LYS A 105 -2.55 5.84 49.60
CA LYS A 105 -1.89 6.77 48.67
C LYS A 105 -2.45 8.19 48.74
N LEU A 106 -3.76 8.33 48.88
CA LEU A 106 -4.42 9.64 49.03
C LEU A 106 -4.42 10.11 50.49
N PRO A 107 -4.30 11.43 50.74
CA PRO A 107 -4.01 12.49 49.76
C PRO A 107 -2.55 12.53 49.29
N ILE A 108 -2.32 13.05 48.08
CA ILE A 108 -0.99 13.20 47.45
C ILE A 108 -0.63 14.69 47.36
N LEU A 109 0.62 15.05 47.68
CA LEU A 109 1.10 16.42 47.49
C LEU A 109 1.09 16.82 46.01
N TRP A 110 0.77 18.08 45.73
CA TRP A 110 0.55 18.54 44.36
C TRP A 110 1.74 18.37 43.40
N ASP A 111 2.97 18.46 43.90
CA ASP A 111 4.16 18.25 43.08
C ASP A 111 4.24 16.80 42.59
N GLU A 112 4.07 15.83 43.48
CA GLU A 112 4.04 14.38 43.14
C GLU A 112 2.83 14.06 42.27
N PHE A 113 1.66 14.60 42.59
CA PHE A 113 0.43 14.41 41.81
C PHE A 113 0.59 14.92 40.37
N THR A 114 1.25 16.07 40.19
CA THR A 114 1.53 16.65 38.86
C THR A 114 2.51 15.77 38.08
N GLU A 115 3.55 15.23 38.74
CA GLU A 115 4.49 14.31 38.12
C GLU A 115 3.80 13.01 37.63
N ILE A 116 2.93 12.44 38.46
CA ILE A 116 2.12 11.25 38.09
C ILE A 116 1.29 11.55 36.85
N HIS A 117 0.56 12.67 36.83
CA HIS A 117 -0.23 13.07 35.67
C HIS A 117 0.61 13.25 34.42
N ASN A 118 1.75 13.95 34.52
CA ASN A 118 2.65 14.18 33.40
C ASN A 118 3.16 12.86 32.81
N ASN A 119 3.52 11.90 33.66
CA ASN A 119 3.95 10.56 33.21
C ASN A 119 2.82 9.80 32.51
N CYS A 120 1.59 9.84 33.05
CA CYS A 120 0.44 9.18 32.41
C CYS A 120 0.10 9.83 31.06
N ILE A 121 0.15 11.16 30.97
CA ILE A 121 -0.06 11.91 29.72
C ILE A 121 1.02 11.56 28.70
N SER A 122 2.27 11.42 29.14
CA SER A 122 3.40 11.05 28.29
C SER A 122 3.18 9.71 27.61
N GLU A 123 2.82 8.68 28.37
CA GLU A 123 2.57 7.34 27.84
C GLU A 123 1.31 7.30 26.95
N ALA A 124 0.25 8.03 27.31
CA ALA A 124 -0.94 8.18 26.48
C ALA A 124 -0.60 8.84 25.12
N ASN A 125 0.19 9.92 25.14
CA ASN A 125 0.64 10.61 23.93
C ASN A 125 1.50 9.68 23.05
N LYS A 126 2.41 8.91 23.65
CA LYS A 126 3.25 7.96 22.92
C LYS A 126 2.42 6.95 22.13
N ILE A 127 1.43 6.32 22.76
CA ILE A 127 0.52 5.38 22.07
C ILE A 127 -0.26 6.10 20.96
N PHE A 128 -0.76 7.30 21.24
CA PHE A 128 -1.50 8.08 20.26
C PHE A 128 -0.65 8.37 19.00
N PHE A 129 0.55 8.93 19.17
CA PHE A 129 1.43 9.30 18.06
C PHE A 129 1.99 8.09 17.29
N GLU A 130 2.15 6.95 17.96
CA GLU A 130 2.53 5.69 17.30
C GLU A 130 1.45 5.18 16.35
N LYS A 131 0.17 5.43 16.66
CA LYS A 131 -0.98 4.92 15.90
C LYS A 131 -1.54 5.91 14.90
N ILE A 132 -1.50 7.21 15.20
CA ILE A 132 -2.14 8.24 14.39
C ILE A 132 -1.57 8.28 12.97
N ILE A 133 -2.46 8.50 12.01
CA ILE A 133 -2.16 8.67 10.59
C ILE A 133 -2.86 9.92 10.07
N GLY A 134 -2.44 10.41 8.91
CA GLY A 134 -3.06 11.56 8.24
C GLY A 134 -2.09 12.72 8.00
N SER A 135 -2.64 13.87 7.64
CA SER A 135 -1.86 15.10 7.48
C SER A 135 -1.52 15.75 8.83
N PRO A 136 -0.49 16.61 8.92
CA PRO A 136 -0.14 17.30 10.16
C PRO A 136 -1.32 18.08 10.77
N THR A 137 -2.09 18.78 9.94
CA THR A 137 -3.27 19.52 10.40
C THR A 137 -4.37 18.61 10.96
N GLN A 138 -4.58 17.43 10.37
CA GLN A 138 -5.51 16.45 10.93
C GLN A 138 -5.01 15.91 12.27
N MET A 139 -3.72 15.60 12.37
CA MET A 139 -3.10 15.11 13.61
C MET A 139 -3.21 16.12 14.75
N GLU A 140 -3.02 17.40 14.47
CA GLU A 140 -3.19 18.50 15.43
C GLU A 140 -4.64 18.54 15.96
N ASN A 141 -5.64 18.52 15.07
CA ASN A 141 -7.06 18.49 15.46
C ASN A 141 -7.41 17.25 16.31
N PHE A 142 -6.86 16.07 15.99
CA PHE A 142 -7.09 14.87 16.79
C PHE A 142 -6.36 14.92 18.13
N LYS A 143 -5.21 15.57 18.19
CA LYS A 143 -4.49 15.79 19.45
C LYS A 143 -5.27 16.73 20.37
N GLU A 144 -5.90 17.78 19.84
CA GLU A 144 -6.82 18.63 20.61
C GLU A 144 -7.97 17.82 21.21
N GLN A 145 -8.59 16.93 20.41
CA GLN A 145 -9.65 16.04 20.91
C GLN A 145 -9.17 15.09 22.01
N LEU A 146 -7.97 14.52 21.88
CA LEU A 146 -7.35 13.71 22.93
C LEU A 146 -7.17 14.54 24.21
N SER A 147 -6.60 15.73 24.09
CA SER A 147 -6.35 16.62 25.21
C SER A 147 -7.67 17.01 25.91
N GLU A 148 -8.73 17.32 25.17
CA GLU A 148 -10.05 17.62 25.75
C GLU A 148 -10.61 16.44 26.57
N LYS A 149 -10.46 15.20 26.07
CA LYS A 149 -10.93 14.01 26.79
C LYS A 149 -10.11 13.74 28.04
N ILE A 150 -8.78 13.84 27.96
CA ILE A 150 -7.89 13.65 29.11
C ILE A 150 -8.16 14.73 30.18
N SER A 151 -8.38 15.98 29.77
CA SER A 151 -8.66 17.08 30.71
C SER A 151 -9.88 16.82 31.58
N LYS A 152 -10.93 16.19 31.05
CA LYS A 152 -12.13 15.84 31.84
C LYS A 152 -11.79 14.90 33.00
N PHE A 153 -11.02 13.84 32.73
CA PHE A 153 -10.56 12.94 33.79
C PHE A 153 -9.56 13.60 34.73
N LYS A 154 -8.66 14.46 34.20
CA LYS A 154 -7.71 15.23 35.01
C LYS A 154 -8.43 16.12 36.03
N GLU A 155 -9.51 16.79 35.62
CA GLU A 155 -10.35 17.59 36.52
C GLU A 155 -10.97 16.74 37.63
N GLU A 156 -11.49 15.55 37.30
CA GLU A 156 -12.06 14.61 38.28
C GLU A 156 -11.02 14.15 39.31
N PHE A 157 -9.84 13.70 38.86
CA PHE A 157 -8.77 13.27 39.76
C PHE A 157 -8.22 14.42 40.60
N THR A 158 -8.09 15.61 40.00
CA THR A 158 -7.67 16.83 40.71
C THR A 158 -8.64 17.15 41.83
N LYS A 159 -9.94 17.05 41.57
CA LYS A 159 -10.98 17.27 42.58
C LYS A 159 -10.88 16.25 43.72
N ILE A 160 -10.77 14.96 43.41
CA ILE A 160 -10.63 13.90 44.42
C ILE A 160 -9.44 14.19 45.34
N ASN A 161 -8.26 14.49 44.78
CA ASN A 161 -7.08 14.78 45.57
C ASN A 161 -7.22 16.06 46.41
N SER A 162 -7.85 17.11 45.86
CA SER A 162 -8.11 18.36 46.59
C SER A 162 -9.09 18.17 47.75
N ASP A 163 -10.15 17.37 47.57
CA ASP A 163 -11.11 17.03 48.63
C ASP A 163 -10.41 16.26 49.77
N GLU A 164 -9.56 15.28 49.44
CA GLU A 164 -8.78 14.51 50.43
C GLU A 164 -7.72 15.36 51.16
N LEU A 165 -7.01 16.24 50.44
CA LEU A 165 -6.06 17.20 51.05
C LEU A 165 -6.79 18.15 52.01
N THR A 166 -7.97 18.61 51.62
CA THR A 166 -8.81 19.47 52.48
C THR A 166 -9.21 18.70 53.74
N ALA A 167 -9.75 17.49 53.60
CA ALA A 167 -10.17 16.67 54.74
C ALA A 167 -9.03 16.34 55.70
N TYR A 168 -7.85 15.97 55.17
CA TYR A 168 -6.65 15.71 55.98
C TYR A 168 -6.25 16.94 56.79
N ASN A 169 -6.13 18.10 56.13
CA ASN A 169 -5.71 19.34 56.78
C ASN A 169 -6.77 19.86 57.77
N GLU A 170 -8.07 19.74 57.46
CA GLU A 170 -9.15 20.08 58.38
C GLU A 170 -9.12 19.24 59.65
N ASN A 171 -8.86 17.94 59.54
CA ASN A 171 -8.76 17.04 60.70
C ASN A 171 -7.61 17.45 61.64
N ILE A 172 -6.45 17.82 61.07
CA ILE A 172 -5.31 18.31 61.84
C ILE A 172 -5.64 19.65 62.51
N ALA A 173 -6.20 20.60 61.76
CA ALA A 173 -6.60 21.89 62.29
C ALA A 173 -7.61 21.73 63.44
N LYS A 174 -8.59 20.84 63.27
CA LYS A 174 -9.59 20.55 64.29
C LYS A 174 -8.95 19.98 65.55
N ASP A 175 -8.13 18.94 65.45
CA ASP A 175 -7.49 18.32 66.60
C ASP A 175 -6.64 19.33 67.40
N TYR A 176 -5.82 20.14 66.72
CA TYR A 176 -5.01 21.15 67.40
C TYR A 176 -5.83 22.32 67.94
N TRP A 177 -6.88 22.76 67.24
CA TRP A 177 -7.78 23.79 67.77
C TRP A 177 -8.45 23.32 69.06
N GLU A 178 -8.90 22.07 69.10
CA GLU A 178 -9.50 21.49 70.30
C GLU A 178 -8.51 21.42 71.47
N ARG A 179 -7.26 21.01 71.19
CA ARG A 179 -6.21 20.85 72.20
C ARG A 179 -5.67 22.16 72.75
N PHE A 180 -5.45 23.16 71.90
CA PHE A 180 -4.74 24.38 72.31
C PHE A 180 -5.69 25.54 72.61
N VAL A 181 -6.79 25.69 71.87
CA VAL A 181 -7.62 26.90 71.95
C VAL A 181 -8.96 26.61 72.62
N LYS A 182 -9.73 25.63 72.11
CA LYS A 182 -11.09 25.35 72.58
C LYS A 182 -11.13 24.99 74.07
N ILE A 183 -10.11 24.28 74.57
CA ILE A 183 -10.02 23.90 75.99
C ILE A 183 -10.05 25.13 76.91
N GLY A 184 -9.37 26.21 76.51
CA GLY A 184 -9.30 27.47 77.25
C GLY A 184 -10.48 28.42 77.01
N LEU A 185 -11.47 27.99 76.23
CA LEU A 185 -12.74 28.70 76.00
C LEU A 185 -13.91 28.03 76.76
N THR A 186 -13.61 27.25 77.80
CA THR A 186 -14.60 26.60 78.67
C THR A 186 -14.62 27.25 80.04
N GLN A 187 -15.75 27.19 80.78
CA GLN A 187 -15.87 27.85 82.09
C GLN A 187 -14.85 27.35 83.13
N GLU A 188 -14.40 26.11 83.03
CA GLU A 188 -13.50 25.48 84.00
C GLU A 188 -12.02 25.81 83.76
N ASN A 189 -11.63 26.09 82.50
CA ASN A 189 -10.24 26.32 82.09
C ASN A 189 -10.05 27.65 81.35
N LEU A 190 -10.93 28.62 81.59
CA LEU A 190 -10.96 29.87 80.83
C LEU A 190 -9.62 30.62 80.91
N PHE A 191 -9.09 31.06 79.76
CA PHE A 191 -7.90 31.90 79.70
C PHE A 191 -8.00 33.13 80.62
N GLU A 192 -6.95 33.36 81.42
CA GLU A 192 -6.90 34.42 82.43
C GLU A 192 -6.61 35.79 81.81
N SER A 193 -5.91 35.81 80.67
CA SER A 193 -5.48 37.04 80.00
C SER A 193 -5.50 36.91 78.47
N ASN A 194 -5.44 38.06 77.79
CA ASN A 194 -5.22 38.11 76.35
C ASN A 194 -3.88 37.45 75.94
N ASP A 195 -2.83 37.60 76.74
CA ASP A 195 -1.50 37.11 76.38
C ASP A 195 -1.51 35.58 76.33
N GLU A 196 -2.16 34.93 77.29
CA GLU A 196 -2.37 33.49 77.33
C GLU A 196 -3.21 33.00 76.12
N PHE A 197 -4.28 33.72 75.77
CA PHE A 197 -5.07 33.42 74.58
C PHE A 197 -4.25 33.55 73.29
N GLN A 198 -3.40 34.57 73.18
CA GLN A 198 -2.52 34.73 72.01
C GLN A 198 -1.40 33.69 71.95
N GLU A 199 -0.91 33.21 73.09
CA GLU A 199 0.02 32.08 73.15
C GLU A 199 -0.65 30.78 72.70
N ALA A 200 -1.91 30.56 73.08
CA ALA A 200 -2.69 29.43 72.60
C ALA A 200 -2.91 29.45 71.09
N LEU A 201 -3.26 30.62 70.51
CA LEU A 201 -3.38 30.78 69.05
C LEU A 201 -2.05 30.51 68.35
N ARG A 202 -0.93 31.05 68.87
CA ARG A 202 0.42 30.79 68.33
C ARG A 202 0.81 29.31 68.42
N ALA A 203 0.46 28.64 69.52
CA ALA A 203 0.72 27.21 69.69
C ALA A 203 -0.09 26.37 68.70
N PHE A 204 -1.36 26.71 68.48
CA PHE A 204 -2.21 26.10 67.46
C PHE A 204 -1.62 26.26 66.06
N GLU A 205 -1.30 27.48 65.65
CA GLU A 205 -0.74 27.78 64.33
C GLU A 205 0.58 27.04 64.10
N LEU A 206 1.48 27.06 65.08
CA LEU A 206 2.78 26.37 65.00
C LEU A 206 2.63 24.84 64.96
N ALA A 207 1.68 24.27 65.70
CA ALA A 207 1.42 22.84 65.70
C ALA A 207 0.80 22.40 64.35
N TYR A 208 -0.13 23.19 63.83
CA TYR A 208 -0.69 23.01 62.50
C TYR A 208 0.42 23.07 61.44
N GLU A 209 1.27 24.11 61.47
CA GLU A 209 2.36 24.33 60.51
C GLU A 209 3.32 23.14 60.39
N LYS A 210 3.58 22.47 61.50
CA LYS A 210 4.49 21.32 61.53
C LYS A 210 3.87 20.01 61.03
N SER A 211 2.55 19.95 60.89
CA SER A 211 1.82 18.69 60.67
C SER A 211 0.99 18.66 59.40
N PHE A 212 0.59 19.83 58.87
CA PHE A 212 -0.24 19.88 57.67
C PHE A 212 0.51 19.40 56.43
N MET A 213 -0.24 18.90 55.45
CA MET A 213 0.30 18.60 54.13
C MET A 213 0.34 19.87 53.31
N LYS A 214 1.55 20.27 52.90
CA LYS A 214 1.76 21.59 52.28
C LYS A 214 1.03 21.72 50.95
N SER A 215 -0.05 22.49 50.95
CA SER A 215 -0.89 22.71 49.79
C SER A 215 -1.74 23.99 49.89
N PRO A 216 -2.31 24.47 48.77
CA PRO A 216 -3.31 25.55 48.78
C PRO A 216 -4.51 25.26 49.67
N GLU A 217 -4.93 23.99 49.78
CA GLU A 217 -5.98 23.54 50.69
C GLU A 217 -5.60 23.78 52.14
N ALA A 218 -4.36 23.50 52.55
CA ALA A 218 -3.91 23.77 53.91
C ALA A 218 -4.00 25.27 54.28
N ALA A 219 -3.67 26.15 53.33
CA ALA A 219 -3.80 27.60 53.48
C ALA A 219 -5.27 28.05 53.56
N LYS A 220 -6.16 27.45 52.75
CA LYS A 220 -7.61 27.69 52.80
C LYS A 220 -8.22 27.24 54.13
N VAL A 221 -7.79 26.10 54.66
CA VAL A 221 -8.26 25.59 55.96
C VAL A 221 -7.91 26.54 57.10
N ILE A 222 -6.64 26.96 57.23
CA ILE A 222 -6.27 27.88 58.31
C ILE A 222 -6.92 29.26 58.14
N ALA A 223 -7.06 29.76 56.90
CA ALA A 223 -7.80 30.98 56.61
C ALA A 223 -9.28 30.87 57.04
N SER A 224 -9.92 29.71 56.85
CA SER A 224 -11.28 29.46 57.33
C SER A 224 -11.37 29.50 58.87
N TYR A 225 -10.37 29.00 59.60
CA TYR A 225 -10.32 29.14 61.06
C TYR A 225 -10.16 30.61 61.49
N MET A 226 -9.32 31.38 60.79
CA MET A 226 -9.16 32.82 61.03
C MET A 226 -10.42 33.63 60.72
N GLN A 227 -11.20 33.24 59.72
CA GLN A 227 -12.47 33.89 59.36
C GLN A 227 -13.63 33.50 60.29
N ASN A 228 -13.68 32.25 60.74
CA ASN A 228 -14.86 31.69 61.38
C ASN A 228 -14.68 31.43 62.88
N GLN A 229 -13.57 30.81 63.29
CA GLN A 229 -13.35 30.38 64.68
C GLN A 229 -12.70 31.46 65.53
N TYR A 230 -11.70 32.16 64.99
CA TYR A 230 -10.98 33.22 65.71
C TYR A 230 -11.90 34.37 66.13
N PRO A 231 -12.80 34.90 65.28
CA PRO A 231 -13.66 36.01 65.67
C PRO A 231 -14.64 35.62 66.78
N THR A 232 -15.14 34.39 66.77
CA THR A 232 -16.00 33.85 67.82
C THR A 232 -15.24 33.73 69.14
N ALA A 233 -14.01 33.22 69.12
CA ALA A 233 -13.16 33.14 70.32
C ALA A 233 -12.81 34.53 70.88
N ILE A 234 -12.44 35.48 70.01
CA ILE A 234 -12.15 36.87 70.38
C ILE A 234 -13.40 37.52 71.00
N GLU A 235 -14.57 37.33 70.40
CA GLU A 235 -15.82 37.87 70.92
C GLU A 235 -16.17 37.30 72.29
N TYR A 236 -16.01 35.99 72.48
CA TYR A 236 -16.22 35.34 73.78
C TYR A 236 -15.30 35.91 74.87
N MET A 237 -14.00 36.04 74.57
CA MET A 237 -13.02 36.66 75.48
C MET A 237 -13.35 38.12 75.81
N THR A 238 -13.90 38.86 74.83
CA THR A 238 -14.34 40.25 75.02
C THR A 238 -15.57 40.34 75.93
N GLN A 239 -16.58 39.48 75.72
CA GLN A 239 -17.79 39.43 76.53
C GLN A 239 -17.50 39.12 78.01
N LEU A 240 -16.48 38.30 78.27
CA LEU A 240 -16.04 37.94 79.62
C LEU A 240 -15.12 38.99 80.28
N GLY A 241 -14.87 40.13 79.61
CA GLY A 241 -14.01 41.19 80.12
C GLY A 241 -12.53 40.82 80.21
N ARG A 242 -12.11 39.74 79.54
CA ARG A 242 -10.71 39.29 79.46
C ARG A 242 -9.93 39.99 78.35
N MET A 243 -10.65 40.63 77.43
CA MET A 243 -10.10 41.43 76.34
C MET A 243 -10.89 42.74 76.21
N ASN A 244 -10.21 43.86 75.98
CA ASN A 244 -10.87 45.13 75.72
C ASN A 244 -11.30 45.25 74.24
N ALA A 245 -12.28 46.12 73.98
CA ALA A 245 -12.88 46.25 72.64
C ALA A 245 -11.90 46.78 71.57
N GLU A 246 -10.96 47.66 71.93
CA GLU A 246 -9.97 48.19 70.99
C GLU A 246 -8.99 47.11 70.54
N LEU A 247 -8.53 46.28 71.48
CA LEU A 247 -7.65 45.14 71.22
C LEU A 247 -8.37 44.07 70.40
N ALA A 248 -9.63 43.75 70.72
CA ALA A 248 -10.44 42.83 69.94
C ALA A 248 -10.62 43.30 68.48
N LYS A 249 -10.83 44.60 68.27
CA LYS A 249 -10.91 45.19 66.93
C LYS A 249 -9.58 45.11 66.18
N ALA A 250 -8.46 45.40 66.86
CA ALA A 250 -7.13 45.32 66.28
C ALA A 250 -6.76 43.89 65.88
N MET A 251 -7.08 42.90 66.74
CA MET A 251 -6.87 41.49 66.42
C MET A 251 -7.70 41.07 65.21
N LYS A 252 -9.01 41.34 65.19
CA LYS A 252 -9.87 41.01 64.04
C LYS A 252 -9.33 41.58 62.72
N ALA A 253 -8.88 42.84 62.72
CA ALA A 253 -8.31 43.47 61.53
C ALA A 253 -6.98 42.81 61.08
N LYS A 254 -6.14 42.38 62.03
CA LYS A 254 -4.89 41.66 61.73
C LYS A 254 -5.19 40.29 61.11
N GLU A 255 -6.12 39.54 61.68
CA GLU A 255 -6.49 38.20 61.18
C GLU A 255 -7.17 38.27 59.81
N GLU A 256 -7.99 39.29 59.56
CA GLU A 256 -8.58 39.54 58.23
C GLU A 256 -7.50 39.81 57.18
N ALA A 257 -6.48 40.62 57.50
CA ALA A 257 -5.36 40.89 56.60
C ALA A 257 -4.54 39.62 56.31
N GLU A 258 -4.29 38.80 57.33
CA GLU A 258 -3.54 37.55 57.18
C GLU A 258 -4.31 36.50 56.37
N THR A 259 -5.61 36.39 56.60
CA THR A 259 -6.53 35.57 55.81
C THR A 259 -6.44 35.91 54.32
N LEU A 260 -6.54 37.21 53.97
CA LEU A 260 -6.44 37.66 52.58
C LEU A 260 -5.06 37.33 51.97
N ARG A 261 -3.99 37.43 52.77
CA ARG A 261 -2.63 37.07 52.35
C ARG A 261 -2.53 35.57 52.03
N LEU A 262 -3.07 34.72 52.88
CA LEU A 262 -3.06 33.27 52.69
C LEU A 262 -3.88 32.83 51.47
N GLU A 263 -5.07 33.41 51.29
CA GLU A 263 -5.89 33.16 50.10
C GLU A 263 -5.22 33.64 48.79
N ALA A 264 -4.48 34.75 48.85
CA ALA A 264 -3.72 35.23 47.70
C ALA A 264 -2.57 34.26 47.34
N LEU A 265 -1.81 33.80 48.33
CA LEU A 265 -0.73 32.83 48.13
C LEU A 265 -1.24 31.48 47.62
N ALA A 266 -2.36 30.99 48.16
CA ALA A 266 -2.98 29.75 47.69
C ALA A 266 -3.36 29.83 46.21
N ARG A 267 -3.96 30.96 45.78
CA ARG A 267 -4.29 31.21 44.37
C ARG A 267 -3.05 31.33 43.50
N GLU A 268 -2.02 32.06 43.94
CA GLU A 268 -0.77 32.20 43.20
C GLU A 268 -0.10 30.83 42.97
N GLU A 269 -0.09 29.97 43.97
CA GLU A 269 0.46 28.62 43.87
C GLU A 269 -0.36 27.72 42.93
N GLU A 270 -1.69 27.80 42.98
CA GLU A 270 -2.57 27.13 42.00
C GLU A 270 -2.27 27.57 40.56
N PHE A 271 -2.21 28.88 40.31
CA PHE A 271 -1.89 29.42 38.99
C PHE A 271 -0.49 29.02 38.50
N ARG A 272 0.51 29.06 39.38
CA ARG A 272 1.88 28.65 39.05
C ARG A 272 1.92 27.19 38.58
N ARG A 273 1.25 26.29 39.31
CA ARG A 273 1.19 24.86 38.96
C ARG A 273 0.49 24.64 37.63
N GLU A 274 -0.62 25.33 37.38
CA GLU A 274 -1.33 25.23 36.10
C GLU A 274 -0.44 25.68 34.93
N MET A 275 0.28 26.79 35.08
CA MET A 275 1.22 27.26 34.05
C MET A 275 2.36 26.28 33.80
N GLU A 276 2.94 25.69 34.85
CA GLU A 276 4.01 24.71 34.73
C GLU A 276 3.53 23.44 34.02
N ALA A 277 2.35 22.94 34.38
CA ALA A 277 1.72 21.79 33.71
C ALA A 277 1.45 22.07 32.23
N GLN A 278 0.86 23.23 31.89
CA GLN A 278 0.62 23.62 30.50
C GLN A 278 1.94 23.74 29.70
N LYS A 279 3.00 24.27 30.32
CA LYS A 279 4.31 24.38 29.68
C LYS A 279 4.91 23.01 29.40
N TYR A 280 4.82 22.08 30.35
CA TYR A 280 5.26 20.70 30.17
C TYR A 280 4.51 20.03 29.02
N GLU A 281 3.17 20.06 29.04
CA GLU A 281 2.34 19.44 28.02
C GLU A 281 2.62 20.01 26.62
N ARG A 282 2.84 21.32 26.49
CA ARG A 282 3.21 21.93 25.20
C ARG A 282 4.56 21.44 24.69
N ALA A 283 5.58 21.41 25.55
CA ALA A 283 6.92 20.96 25.17
C ALA A 283 6.93 19.48 24.76
N GLU A 284 6.17 18.65 25.47
CA GLU A 284 6.00 17.24 25.14
C GLU A 284 5.26 17.04 23.81
N ASN A 285 4.15 17.76 23.60
CA ASN A 285 3.40 17.70 22.35
C ASN A 285 4.28 18.13 21.16
N GLU A 286 5.06 19.20 21.30
CA GLU A 286 5.99 19.66 20.28
C GLU A 286 7.03 18.59 19.93
N ARG A 287 7.61 17.94 20.95
CA ARG A 287 8.56 16.85 20.75
C ARG A 287 7.93 15.68 19.99
N ASN A 288 6.78 15.19 20.45
CA ASN A 288 6.10 14.06 19.82
C ASN A 288 5.67 14.36 18.39
N PHE A 289 5.20 15.59 18.13
CA PHE A 289 4.84 16.03 16.79
C PHE A 289 6.08 16.08 15.89
N LYS A 290 7.21 16.59 16.38
CA LYS A 290 8.47 16.60 15.62
C LYS A 290 8.97 15.21 15.28
N GLU A 291 8.90 14.27 16.23
CA GLU A 291 9.23 12.85 16.00
C GLU A 291 8.31 12.25 14.92
N LYS A 292 7.00 12.50 15.01
CA LYS A 292 6.03 12.02 14.01
C LYS A 292 6.29 12.62 12.62
N MET A 293 6.60 13.92 12.54
CA MET A 293 6.92 14.58 11.29
C MET A 293 8.17 14.00 10.63
N ALA A 294 9.19 13.65 11.42
CA ALA A 294 10.39 12.98 10.91
C ALA A 294 10.07 11.57 10.36
N GLU A 295 9.20 10.81 11.04
CA GLU A 295 8.69 9.51 10.54
C GLU A 295 7.98 9.68 9.19
N LEU A 296 7.04 10.63 9.09
CA LEU A 296 6.31 10.88 7.83
C LEU A 296 7.24 11.29 6.69
N GLN A 297 8.25 12.11 6.98
CA GLN A 297 9.24 12.53 5.99
C GLN A 297 10.10 11.34 5.50
N ALA A 298 10.57 10.49 6.41
CA ALA A 298 11.31 9.29 6.06
C ALA A 298 10.48 8.33 5.18
N ASN A 299 9.18 8.20 5.47
CA ASN A 299 8.27 7.40 4.65
C ASN A 299 8.09 7.98 3.24
N ILE A 300 8.01 9.30 3.10
CA ILE A 300 7.92 9.96 1.78
C ILE A 300 9.20 9.68 0.97
N GLU A 301 10.37 9.80 1.59
CA GLU A 301 11.66 9.52 0.94
C GLU A 301 11.76 8.05 0.50
N GLN A 302 11.33 7.12 1.35
CA GLN A 302 11.29 5.70 1.01
C GLN A 302 10.33 5.40 -0.14
N GLN A 303 9.14 6.03 -0.15
CA GLN A 303 8.19 5.90 -1.26
C GLN A 303 8.77 6.39 -2.58
N ASN A 304 9.41 7.57 -2.58
CA ASN A 304 10.04 8.14 -3.78
C ASN A 304 11.16 7.24 -4.31
N LYS A 305 12.00 6.70 -3.42
CA LYS A 305 13.06 5.75 -3.79
C LYS A 305 12.48 4.49 -4.42
N SER A 306 11.47 3.90 -3.79
CA SER A 306 10.82 2.68 -4.29
C SER A 306 10.15 2.90 -5.66
N HIS A 307 9.54 4.08 -5.87
CA HIS A 307 8.95 4.44 -7.16
C HIS A 307 10.00 4.61 -8.26
N GLU A 308 11.15 5.24 -7.98
CA GLU A 308 12.21 5.39 -8.98
C GLU A 308 12.84 4.03 -9.32
N GLU A 309 13.10 3.17 -8.33
CA GLU A 309 13.59 1.80 -8.54
C GLU A 309 12.60 0.95 -9.37
N MET A 310 11.30 1.11 -9.15
CA MET A 310 10.27 0.45 -9.97
C MET A 310 10.29 0.97 -11.42
N LYS A 311 10.40 2.28 -11.61
CA LYS A 311 10.44 2.91 -12.92
C LYS A 311 11.68 2.48 -13.73
N GLU A 312 12.85 2.43 -13.12
CA GLU A 312 14.07 1.93 -13.76
C GLU A 312 13.94 0.46 -14.20
N ARG A 313 13.32 -0.39 -13.38
CA ARG A 313 13.06 -1.79 -13.73
C ARG A 313 12.12 -1.93 -14.91
N LEU A 314 11.00 -1.20 -14.91
CA LEU A 314 10.06 -1.21 -16.02
C LEU A 314 10.71 -0.76 -17.34
N ILE A 315 11.66 0.17 -17.29
CA ILE A 315 12.46 0.57 -18.45
C ILE A 315 13.34 -0.61 -18.93
N LYS A 316 14.09 -1.25 -18.03
CA LYS A 316 14.95 -2.41 -18.39
C LYS A 316 14.14 -3.59 -18.92
N GLU A 317 13.01 -3.91 -18.30
CA GLU A 317 12.11 -4.98 -18.76
C GLU A 317 11.56 -4.68 -20.16
N ARG A 318 11.18 -3.42 -20.41
CA ARG A 318 10.77 -2.98 -21.75
C ARG A 318 11.89 -3.12 -22.77
N GLU A 319 13.12 -2.75 -22.42
CA GLU A 319 14.29 -2.89 -23.29
C GLU A 319 14.55 -4.36 -23.64
N ILE A 320 14.58 -5.25 -22.64
CA ILE A 320 14.75 -6.70 -22.84
C ILE A 320 13.62 -7.28 -23.70
N ALA A 321 12.38 -6.90 -23.44
CA ALA A 321 11.23 -7.37 -24.22
C ALA A 321 11.31 -6.89 -25.69
N THR A 322 11.76 -5.65 -25.91
CA THR A 322 11.97 -5.08 -27.25
C THR A 322 13.08 -5.82 -27.99
N GLU A 323 14.20 -6.11 -27.31
CA GLU A 323 15.31 -6.86 -27.90
C GLU A 323 14.91 -8.29 -28.27
N LYS A 324 14.22 -9.01 -27.37
CA LYS A 324 13.67 -10.36 -27.67
C LYS A 324 12.68 -10.33 -28.84
N TYR A 325 11.83 -9.31 -28.92
CA TYR A 325 10.91 -9.14 -30.04
C TYR A 325 11.65 -8.92 -31.36
N ASN A 326 12.67 -8.06 -31.36
CA ASN A 326 13.48 -7.79 -32.56
C ASN A 326 14.26 -9.02 -33.01
N GLN A 327 14.88 -9.76 -32.08
CA GLN A 327 15.58 -11.02 -32.39
C GLN A 327 14.64 -12.04 -33.03
N LYS A 328 13.42 -12.18 -32.50
CA LYS A 328 12.41 -13.09 -33.06
C LYS A 328 11.93 -12.62 -34.44
N PHE A 329 11.82 -11.31 -34.65
CA PHE A 329 11.48 -10.75 -35.95
C PHE A 329 12.58 -11.00 -37.01
N GLU A 330 13.85 -10.84 -36.64
CA GLU A 330 14.99 -11.15 -37.51
C GLU A 330 15.07 -12.65 -37.84
N GLN A 331 14.86 -13.52 -36.85
CA GLN A 331 14.77 -14.97 -37.08
C GLN A 331 13.69 -15.30 -38.11
N LEU A 332 12.48 -14.77 -37.93
CA LEU A 332 11.36 -15.00 -38.86
C LEU A 332 11.67 -14.47 -40.27
N HIS A 333 12.35 -13.33 -40.37
CA HIS A 333 12.77 -12.76 -41.65
C HIS A 333 13.79 -13.65 -42.38
N ASN A 334 14.77 -14.19 -41.65
CA ASN A 334 15.78 -15.10 -42.18
C ASN A 334 15.16 -16.44 -42.63
N GLU A 335 14.25 -17.01 -41.83
CA GLU A 335 13.51 -18.22 -42.20
C GLU A 335 12.69 -18.01 -43.48
N MET A 336 12.06 -16.84 -43.63
CA MET A 336 11.32 -16.49 -44.85
C MET A 336 12.24 -16.38 -46.07
N LEU A 337 13.43 -15.80 -45.92
CA LEU A 337 14.45 -15.72 -46.99
C LEU A 337 14.97 -17.11 -47.38
N GLU A 338 15.21 -18.00 -46.42
CA GLU A 338 15.61 -19.39 -46.71
C GLU A 338 14.51 -20.16 -47.44
N GLN A 339 13.25 -20.01 -47.02
CA GLN A 339 12.11 -20.60 -47.72
C GLN A 339 11.99 -20.11 -49.17
N GLN A 340 12.24 -18.81 -49.42
CA GLN A 340 12.25 -18.27 -50.78
C GLN A 340 13.36 -18.90 -51.64
N LYS A 341 14.58 -19.02 -51.10
CA LYS A 341 15.69 -19.67 -51.80
C LYS A 341 15.39 -21.13 -52.12
N LEU A 342 14.89 -21.90 -51.15
CA LEU A 342 14.51 -23.30 -51.36
C LEU A 342 13.43 -23.42 -52.44
N SER A 343 12.45 -22.51 -52.47
CA SER A 343 11.42 -22.48 -53.51
C SER A 343 11.99 -22.17 -54.90
N GLU A 344 12.95 -21.26 -55.01
CA GLU A 344 13.63 -20.95 -56.28
C GLU A 344 14.50 -22.12 -56.76
N GLU A 345 15.26 -22.76 -55.87
CA GLU A 345 16.05 -23.94 -56.19
C GLU A 345 15.17 -25.12 -56.67
N GLU A 346 14.02 -25.31 -56.02
CA GLU A 346 13.06 -26.34 -56.42
C GLU A 346 12.44 -26.05 -57.80
N LYS A 347 12.14 -24.78 -58.11
CA LYS A 347 11.73 -24.36 -59.46
C LYS A 347 12.81 -24.61 -60.51
N ILE A 348 14.08 -24.32 -60.20
CA ILE A 348 15.21 -24.58 -61.11
C ILE A 348 15.33 -26.08 -61.39
N ARG A 349 15.29 -26.93 -60.35
CA ARG A 349 15.33 -28.40 -60.54
C ARG A 349 14.17 -28.92 -61.38
N LEU A 350 12.97 -28.37 -61.19
CA LEU A 350 11.80 -28.70 -62.01
C LEU A 350 12.00 -28.32 -63.48
N LEU A 351 12.60 -27.15 -63.75
CA LEU A 351 12.93 -26.72 -65.11
C LEU A 351 13.98 -27.63 -65.75
N GLU A 352 15.08 -27.94 -65.04
CA GLU A 352 16.10 -28.89 -65.51
C GLU A 352 15.50 -30.27 -65.83
N GLN A 353 14.59 -30.74 -64.98
CA GLN A 353 13.90 -32.01 -65.20
C GLN A 353 12.95 -31.96 -66.42
N GLN A 354 12.31 -30.82 -66.67
CA GLN A 354 11.51 -30.61 -67.88
C GLN A 354 12.36 -30.53 -69.13
N GLU A 355 13.50 -29.81 -69.11
CA GLU A 355 14.46 -29.75 -70.22
C GLU A 355 14.98 -31.14 -70.56
N PHE A 356 15.39 -31.93 -69.56
CA PHE A 356 15.84 -33.31 -69.77
C PHE A 356 14.76 -34.19 -70.44
N LYS A 357 13.51 -34.09 -69.99
CA LYS A 357 12.39 -34.80 -70.62
C LYS A 357 12.17 -34.34 -72.07
N PHE A 358 12.29 -33.04 -72.33
CA PHE A 358 12.14 -32.48 -73.66
C PHE A 358 13.23 -32.98 -74.61
N GLU A 359 14.50 -33.00 -74.15
CA GLU A 359 15.61 -33.59 -74.91
C GLU A 359 15.38 -35.07 -75.22
N GLN A 360 14.87 -35.84 -74.25
CA GLN A 360 14.60 -37.25 -74.45
C GLN A 360 13.52 -37.45 -75.53
N ILE A 361 12.42 -36.69 -75.46
CA ILE A 361 11.37 -36.69 -76.49
C ILE A 361 11.94 -36.30 -77.85
N GLN A 362 12.83 -35.32 -77.90
CA GLN A 362 13.45 -34.88 -79.15
C GLN A 362 14.33 -35.99 -79.76
N ARG A 363 15.14 -36.69 -78.95
CA ARG A 363 15.94 -37.83 -79.40
C ARG A 363 15.07 -38.97 -79.92
N GLU A 364 14.01 -39.32 -79.19
CA GLU A 364 13.05 -40.35 -79.60
C GLU A 364 12.33 -39.97 -80.91
N ALA A 365 11.98 -38.69 -81.08
CA ALA A 365 11.36 -38.18 -82.30
C ALA A 365 12.34 -38.20 -83.49
N GLU A 366 13.62 -37.86 -83.28
CA GLU A 366 14.67 -37.94 -84.30
C GLU A 366 14.94 -39.38 -84.73
N GLU A 367 15.02 -40.31 -83.77
CA GLU A 367 15.22 -41.74 -84.02
C GLU A 367 14.03 -42.30 -84.81
N ARG A 368 12.81 -41.99 -84.39
CA ARG A 368 11.59 -42.37 -85.12
C ARG A 368 11.51 -41.76 -86.51
N ASN A 369 12.01 -40.53 -86.70
CA ASN A 369 12.14 -39.93 -88.03
C ASN A 369 13.15 -40.66 -88.92
N ARG A 370 14.28 -41.14 -88.35
CA ARG A 370 15.26 -41.95 -89.09
C ARG A 370 14.64 -43.28 -89.52
N GLU A 371 13.91 -43.94 -88.63
CA GLU A 371 13.18 -45.18 -88.93
C GLU A 371 12.15 -44.96 -90.05
N LEU A 372 11.34 -43.91 -89.95
CA LEU A 372 10.36 -43.54 -90.99
C LEU A 372 11.03 -43.27 -92.34
N ARG A 373 12.18 -42.57 -92.36
CA ARG A 373 12.95 -42.33 -93.59
C ARG A 373 13.49 -43.64 -94.20
N ALA A 374 13.94 -44.57 -93.36
CA ALA A 374 14.41 -45.88 -93.82
C ALA A 374 13.26 -46.71 -94.41
N GLN A 375 12.10 -46.74 -93.75
CA GLN A 375 10.89 -47.40 -94.27
C GLN A 375 10.42 -46.79 -95.60
N LEU A 376 10.43 -45.46 -95.70
CA LEU A 376 10.05 -44.76 -96.93
C LEU A 376 11.02 -45.07 -98.10
N LEU A 377 12.30 -45.25 -97.81
CA LEU A 377 13.30 -45.68 -98.79
C LEU A 377 13.04 -47.10 -99.29
N GLU A 378 12.72 -48.02 -98.38
CA GLU A 378 12.38 -49.41 -98.71
C GLU A 378 11.09 -49.50 -99.54
N GLU A 379 10.05 -48.73 -99.19
CA GLU A 379 8.82 -48.64 -99.99
C GLU A 379 9.06 -48.04 -101.38
N LYS A 380 9.92 -47.02 -101.47
CA LYS A 380 10.30 -46.42 -102.76
C LYS A 380 11.03 -47.43 -103.64
N GLU A 381 11.89 -48.27 -103.06
CA GLU A 381 12.62 -49.31 -103.77
C GLU A 381 11.68 -50.40 -104.32
N LYS A 382 10.73 -50.86 -103.50
CA LYS A 382 9.65 -51.77 -103.94
C LYS A 382 8.75 -51.18 -105.03
N ALA A 383 8.46 -49.88 -104.95
CA ALA A 383 7.66 -49.18 -105.96
C ALA A 383 8.41 -49.09 -107.31
N ILE A 384 9.72 -48.82 -107.28
CA ILE A 384 10.59 -48.82 -108.47
C ILE A 384 10.66 -50.22 -109.09
N GLU A 385 10.80 -51.28 -108.27
CA GLU A 385 10.74 -52.68 -108.75
C GLU A 385 9.41 -53.00 -109.44
N SER A 386 8.30 -52.63 -108.82
CA SER A 386 6.95 -52.82 -109.39
C SER A 386 6.76 -52.05 -110.70
N GLN A 387 7.29 -50.83 -110.78
CA GLN A 387 7.24 -50.00 -111.99
C GLN A 387 8.11 -50.59 -113.11
N ASN A 388 9.28 -51.14 -112.79
CA ASN A 388 10.15 -51.81 -113.75
C ASN A 388 9.51 -53.09 -114.31
N GLU A 389 8.82 -53.87 -113.49
CA GLU A 389 8.04 -55.04 -113.96
C GLU A 389 6.86 -54.63 -114.86
N PHE A 390 6.19 -53.53 -114.55
CA PHE A 390 5.16 -52.96 -115.42
C PHE A 390 5.72 -52.55 -116.79
N TYR A 391 6.86 -51.84 -116.83
CA TYR A 391 7.49 -51.44 -118.09
C TYR A 391 8.00 -52.62 -118.91
N LYS A 392 8.54 -53.68 -118.27
CA LYS A 392 8.89 -54.93 -118.97
C LYS A 392 7.67 -55.56 -119.65
N SER A 393 6.53 -55.60 -118.96
CA SER A 393 5.27 -56.13 -119.54
C SER A 393 4.78 -55.28 -120.73
N GLN A 394 4.82 -53.96 -120.62
CA GLN A 394 4.47 -53.07 -121.74
C GLN A 394 5.40 -53.24 -122.95
N LEU A 395 6.70 -53.38 -122.71
CA LEU A 395 7.68 -53.58 -123.78
C LEU A 395 7.45 -54.93 -124.49
N ALA A 396 7.09 -55.98 -123.75
CA ALA A 396 6.74 -57.28 -124.30
C ALA A 396 5.47 -57.22 -125.17
N GLU A 397 4.44 -56.49 -124.74
CA GLU A 397 3.23 -56.24 -125.56
C GLU A 397 3.53 -55.47 -126.85
N GLN A 398 4.43 -54.49 -126.79
CA GLN A 398 4.80 -53.66 -127.93
C GLN A 398 5.63 -54.43 -128.96
N ILE A 399 6.51 -55.34 -128.52
CA ILE A 399 7.23 -56.29 -129.39
C ILE A 399 6.23 -57.21 -130.10
N ALA A 400 5.27 -57.78 -129.36
CA ALA A 400 4.24 -58.65 -129.94
C ALA A 400 3.33 -57.92 -130.95
N ALA A 401 3.05 -56.63 -130.74
CA ALA A 401 2.28 -55.80 -131.67
C ALA A 401 3.06 -55.51 -132.98
N ASN A 402 4.37 -55.26 -132.88
CA ASN A 402 5.25 -55.06 -134.03
C ASN A 402 5.42 -56.34 -134.88
N GLU A 403 5.51 -57.51 -134.26
CA GLU A 403 5.57 -58.79 -134.97
C GLU A 403 4.28 -59.09 -135.76
N ARG A 404 3.12 -58.67 -135.25
CA ARG A 404 1.83 -58.75 -135.96
C ARG A 404 1.77 -57.80 -137.15
N GLN A 405 2.26 -56.56 -137.02
CA GLN A 405 2.33 -55.61 -138.13
C GLN A 405 3.29 -56.07 -139.23
N HIS A 406 4.44 -56.62 -138.85
CA HIS A 406 5.41 -57.13 -139.82
C HIS A 406 4.88 -58.36 -140.58
N SER A 407 4.07 -59.21 -139.93
CA SER A 407 3.41 -60.35 -140.57
C SER A 407 2.32 -59.92 -141.55
N ALA A 408 1.52 -58.90 -141.20
CA ALA A 408 0.47 -58.37 -142.07
C ALA A 408 1.01 -57.67 -143.33
N MET A 409 2.17 -57.01 -143.23
CA MET A 409 2.79 -56.30 -144.36
C MET A 409 3.38 -57.26 -145.41
N VAL A 410 3.85 -58.44 -144.98
CA VAL A 410 4.39 -59.46 -145.88
C VAL A 410 3.29 -60.18 -146.68
N GLU A 411 2.09 -60.37 -146.11
CA GLU A 411 0.93 -60.94 -146.82
C GLU A 411 0.36 -60.01 -147.90
N LEU A 412 0.43 -58.69 -147.71
CA LEU A 412 -0.12 -57.71 -148.65
C LEU A 412 0.70 -57.61 -149.95
N MET A 413 2.00 -57.94 -149.92
CA MET A 413 2.85 -57.91 -151.12
C MET A 413 2.69 -59.14 -152.04
N GLN A 414 2.03 -60.21 -151.58
CA GLN A 414 1.92 -61.46 -152.35
C GLN A 414 0.64 -61.62 -153.19
N LYS A 415 -0.35 -60.71 -153.07
CA LYS A 415 -1.68 -60.93 -153.67
C LYS A 415 -1.99 -60.23 -155.01
N ASP A 416 -1.32 -59.15 -155.40
CA ASP A 416 -1.69 -58.40 -156.62
C ASP A 416 -0.79 -58.65 -157.84
N LYS A 417 -0.66 -59.94 -158.19
CA LYS A 417 -0.26 -60.41 -159.53
C LYS A 417 -1.25 -61.48 -160.01
N LYS A 418 -2.43 -61.09 -160.55
CA LYS A 418 -3.12 -61.65 -161.75
C LYS A 418 -4.61 -61.23 -161.91
N GLY A 419 -4.88 -60.49 -163.00
CA GLY A 419 -6.15 -60.38 -163.78
C GLY A 419 -7.14 -59.29 -163.32
N GLY A 420 -7.77 -58.43 -164.13
CA GLY A 420 -7.87 -58.23 -165.59
C GLY A 420 -9.28 -57.70 -165.98
N CYS A 421 -9.36 -56.62 -166.77
CA CYS A 421 -10.47 -56.16 -167.66
C CYS A 421 -11.73 -55.45 -167.08
N LEU A 422 -12.00 -54.18 -167.45
CA LEU A 422 -13.03 -53.76 -168.45
C LEU A 422 -13.22 -52.23 -168.53
N ILE A 423 -13.65 -51.81 -169.72
CA ILE A 423 -13.68 -50.48 -170.36
C ILE A 423 -14.72 -49.51 -169.77
N SER A 424 -14.29 -48.27 -169.46
CA SER A 424 -14.77 -46.99 -170.05
C SER A 424 -13.81 -45.86 -169.70
#